data_AF-A0A6G7BWB1-F1
#
_entry.id   AF-A0A6G7BWB1-F1
#
_cell.length_a   1.000
_cell.length_b   1.000
_cell.length_c   1.000
_cell.angle_alpha   90.00
_cell.angle_beta   90.00
_cell.angle_gamma   90.00
#
_symmetry.space_group_name_H-M   'P 1'
#
loop_
_entity.id
_entity.type
_entity.pdbx_description
1 polymer ?
#
loop_
_entity_poly.entity_id
_entity_poly.type
_entity_poly.pdbx_seq_one_letter_code
_entity_poly.pdbx_strand_id
1 'polypeptide(L)'
;MGLLDIFKRQDKSKSETEQSVTRTDFKTQLDIVEKDIYAKLKPVGFKKNGRTFNRRLDDGIIQVINLQSGQYPIGQGYEIPGLRENLYGKFVVNLGVCIESLYKFQSPTENKKYYKEYDCQIRDRLGTLLTGQDYWWTITDDNNKITQEIIEGIETIAFKWFSGLETKEKIISNNGHLPYDATPRAKLDIALIVWFDDKAKGSKLFKDYYHSIQPAKSAHKEYVRDLAKELKIEL
;
A
#
# COMPACT_ATOMS: atom_id res chain seq x y z
N MET A 1 47.76 43.44 -29.99
CA MET A 1 46.62 44.38 -30.04
C MET A 1 45.48 43.62 -30.70
N GLY A 2 44.44 43.11 -30.04
CA GLY A 2 43.62 43.67 -28.96
C GLY A 2 42.20 43.81 -29.51
N LEU A 3 41.39 42.76 -29.41
CA LEU A 3 39.99 42.67 -29.91
C LEU A 3 39.00 42.33 -28.77
N LEU A 4 39.34 42.78 -27.56
CA LEU A 4 38.54 42.65 -26.34
C LEU A 4 38.36 44.06 -25.77
N ASP A 5 37.39 44.84 -26.26
CA ASP A 5 36.90 46.07 -25.60
C ASP A 5 35.71 46.73 -26.36
N ILE A 6 34.59 46.02 -26.58
CA ILE A 6 33.38 46.66 -27.16
C ILE A 6 32.08 46.42 -26.36
N PHE A 7 32.05 45.63 -25.28
CA PHE A 7 30.81 45.48 -24.50
C PHE A 7 31.03 45.60 -22.99
N LYS A 8 31.24 46.84 -22.54
CA LYS A 8 30.92 47.30 -21.18
C LYS A 8 30.14 48.61 -21.28
N ARG A 9 29.06 48.72 -20.47
CA ARG A 9 28.05 49.80 -20.35
C ARG A 9 26.93 49.69 -21.40
N GLN A 10 25.65 49.61 -21.09
CA GLN A 10 24.76 49.87 -19.95
C GLN A 10 23.70 48.72 -19.95
N ASP A 11 22.89 48.41 -18.94
CA ASP A 11 22.28 49.28 -17.95
C ASP A 11 21.81 48.45 -16.75
N LYS A 12 21.95 49.04 -15.55
CA LYS A 12 21.23 48.60 -14.36
C LYS A 12 19.82 49.15 -14.47
N SER A 13 18.84 48.34 -14.84
CA SER A 13 17.47 48.56 -14.37
C SER A 13 17.02 47.33 -13.61
N LYS A 14 16.80 47.55 -12.31
CA LYS A 14 16.02 46.65 -11.47
C LYS A 14 14.56 46.75 -11.93
N SER A 15 13.95 45.61 -12.18
CA SER A 15 12.53 45.33 -11.94
C SER A 15 12.53 43.98 -11.21
N GLU A 16 12.56 43.99 -9.89
CA GLU A 16 11.36 43.90 -9.04
C GLU A 16 10.55 42.62 -9.28
N THR A 17 10.58 41.79 -8.23
CA THR A 17 9.70 40.65 -7.92
C THR A 17 9.81 39.38 -8.77
N GLU A 18 10.96 38.71 -8.71
CA GLU A 18 10.89 37.26 -8.49
C GLU A 18 10.59 37.05 -7.01
N GLN A 19 9.31 36.92 -6.66
CA GLN A 19 8.97 36.13 -5.48
C GLN A 19 9.65 34.78 -5.69
N SER A 20 10.62 34.45 -4.85
CA SER A 20 11.14 33.09 -4.78
C SER A 20 9.95 32.21 -4.40
N VAL A 21 9.28 31.63 -5.38
CA VAL A 21 8.32 30.56 -5.14
C VAL A 21 9.16 29.45 -4.54
N THR A 22 9.15 29.36 -3.21
CA THR A 22 9.85 28.31 -2.49
C THR A 22 9.30 27.01 -3.06
N ARG A 23 10.12 26.29 -3.82
CA ARG A 23 9.69 25.03 -4.42
C ARG A 23 9.32 24.09 -3.27
N THR A 24 8.05 23.66 -3.22
CA THR A 24 7.57 22.73 -2.20
C THR A 24 8.50 21.52 -2.13
N ASP A 25 9.12 21.33 -0.98
CA ASP A 25 9.87 20.11 -0.69
C ASP A 25 8.87 19.02 -0.29
N PHE A 26 8.35 18.32 -1.31
CA PHE A 26 7.35 17.26 -1.13
C PHE A 26 7.79 16.18 -0.14
N LYS A 27 9.10 15.92 -0.03
CA LYS A 27 9.61 14.92 0.91
C LYS A 27 9.44 15.43 2.34
N THR A 28 9.92 16.64 2.62
CA THR A 28 9.80 17.25 3.94
C THR A 28 8.34 17.43 4.35
N GLN A 29 7.49 17.85 3.41
CA GLN A 29 6.05 18.01 3.66
C GLN A 29 5.36 16.69 3.97
N LEU A 30 5.67 15.61 3.24
CA LEU A 30 5.13 14.28 3.55
C LEU A 30 5.65 13.74 4.89
N ASP A 31 6.87 14.07 5.29
CA ASP A 31 7.42 13.69 6.59
C ASP A 31 6.70 14.39 7.76
N ILE A 32 6.18 15.60 7.55
CA ILE A 32 5.31 16.31 8.51
C ILE A 32 3.97 15.58 8.65
N VAL A 33 3.28 15.30 7.52
CA VAL A 33 2.01 14.54 7.50
C VAL A 33 2.17 13.20 8.21
N GLU A 34 3.26 12.48 7.90
CA GLU A 34 3.59 11.18 8.47
C GLU A 34 3.77 11.25 10.00
N LYS A 35 4.47 12.27 10.50
CA LYS A 35 4.68 12.50 11.94
C LYS A 35 3.36 12.70 12.68
N ASP A 36 2.46 13.51 12.11
CA ASP A 36 1.18 13.84 12.75
C ASP A 36 0.24 12.63 12.77
N ILE A 37 0.18 11.86 11.68
CA ILE A 37 -0.55 10.59 11.64
C ILE A 37 0.04 9.61 12.67
N TYR A 38 1.37 9.49 12.73
CA TYR A 38 2.00 8.57 13.69
C TYR A 38 1.69 8.92 15.15
N ALA A 39 1.55 10.21 15.48
CA ALA A 39 1.15 10.63 16.81
C ALA A 39 -0.21 10.06 17.24
N LYS A 40 -1.12 9.81 16.28
CA LYS A 40 -2.42 9.16 16.51
C LYS A 40 -2.35 7.64 16.50
N LEU A 41 -1.49 7.06 15.67
CA LEU A 41 -1.34 5.60 15.55
C LEU A 41 -0.55 4.98 16.72
N LYS A 42 0.42 5.71 17.29
CA LYS A 42 1.29 5.20 18.36
C LYS A 42 0.51 4.77 19.62
N PRO A 43 -0.44 5.55 20.16
CA PRO A 43 -1.24 5.15 21.34
C PRO A 43 -2.03 3.85 21.14
N VAL A 44 -2.44 3.54 19.91
CA VAL A 44 -3.22 2.33 19.60
C VAL A 44 -2.37 1.13 19.16
N GLY A 45 -1.05 1.21 19.41
CA GLY A 45 -0.13 0.07 19.33
C GLY A 45 0.66 -0.06 18.02
N PHE A 46 0.55 0.87 17.08
CA PHE A 46 1.38 0.86 15.88
C PHE A 46 2.82 1.27 16.17
N LYS A 47 3.76 0.56 15.55
CA LYS A 47 5.20 0.88 15.55
C LYS A 47 5.63 1.33 14.16
N LYS A 48 6.51 2.31 14.10
CA LYS A 48 6.97 2.96 12.85
C LYS A 48 8.27 2.34 12.31
N ASN A 49 8.35 2.20 10.99
CA ASN A 49 9.57 1.97 10.22
C ASN A 49 9.54 2.75 8.90
N GLY A 50 10.20 3.91 8.87
CA GLY A 50 10.05 4.90 7.79
C GLY A 50 8.58 5.35 7.69
N ARG A 51 8.02 5.34 6.48
CA ARG A 51 6.61 5.69 6.22
C ARG A 51 5.65 4.50 6.35
N THR A 52 6.04 3.46 7.07
CA THR A 52 5.22 2.26 7.28
C THR A 52 4.99 2.07 8.77
N PHE A 53 3.76 1.77 9.15
CA PHE A 53 3.33 1.55 10.51
C PHE A 53 2.75 0.15 10.65
N ASN A 54 3.25 -0.63 11.60
CA ASN A 54 2.78 -1.99 11.84
C ASN A 54 2.19 -2.11 13.24
N ARG A 55 1.03 -2.76 13.34
CA ARG A 55 0.46 -3.23 14.60
C ARG A 55 0.33 -4.74 14.52
N ARG A 56 1.01 -5.45 15.43
CA ARG A 56 0.91 -6.91 15.55
C ARG A 56 -0.20 -7.24 16.52
N LEU A 57 -1.04 -8.19 16.12
CA LEU A 57 -2.11 -8.76 16.93
C LEU A 57 -1.77 -10.23 17.22
N ASP A 58 -2.71 -10.92 17.86
CA ASP A 58 -2.62 -12.35 18.13
C ASP A 58 -2.63 -13.18 16.82
N ASP A 59 -2.26 -14.45 16.94
CA ASP A 59 -2.24 -15.45 15.85
C ASP A 59 -1.46 -15.04 14.59
N GLY A 60 -0.48 -14.16 14.75
CA GLY A 60 0.41 -13.73 13.68
C GLY A 60 -0.25 -12.77 12.68
N ILE A 61 -1.35 -12.12 13.05
CA ILE A 61 -1.98 -11.08 12.23
C ILE A 61 -1.26 -9.75 12.42
N ILE A 62 -0.94 -9.09 11.30
CA ILE A 62 -0.18 -7.84 11.30
C ILE A 62 -0.89 -6.83 10.41
N GLN A 63 -1.33 -5.74 11.03
CA GLN A 63 -1.96 -4.62 10.36
C GLN A 63 -0.88 -3.63 9.94
N VAL A 64 -0.96 -3.16 8.70
CA VAL A 64 0.03 -2.29 8.05
C VAL A 64 -0.68 -1.06 7.51
N ILE A 65 -0.17 0.12 7.83
CA ILE A 65 -0.53 1.39 7.19
C ILE A 65 0.74 1.95 6.56
N ASN A 66 0.69 2.34 5.29
CA ASN A 66 1.85 2.89 4.59
C ASN A 66 1.52 4.15 3.81
N LEU A 67 2.31 5.20 4.02
CA LEU A 67 2.31 6.40 3.18
C LEU A 67 3.28 6.18 2.02
N GLN A 68 2.75 6.10 0.81
CA GLN A 68 3.50 5.90 -0.42
C GLN A 68 3.45 7.18 -1.27
N SER A 69 4.61 7.82 -1.46
CA SER A 69 4.73 8.92 -2.41
C SER A 69 4.65 8.43 -3.86
N GLY A 70 4.06 9.24 -4.72
CA GLY A 70 4.05 9.01 -6.16
C GLY A 70 5.46 9.04 -6.74
N GLN A 71 5.63 8.35 -7.85
CA GLN A 71 6.94 8.23 -8.49
C GLN A 71 7.35 9.57 -9.12
N TYR A 72 8.67 9.83 -9.11
CA TYR A 72 9.25 10.93 -9.87
C TYR A 72 9.00 10.70 -11.37
N PRO A 73 8.67 11.74 -12.16
CA PRO A 73 8.37 11.55 -13.57
C PRO A 73 9.63 11.06 -14.29
N ILE A 74 9.52 9.95 -15.03
CA ILE A 74 10.59 9.45 -15.89
C ILE A 74 10.45 10.09 -17.28
N GLY A 75 11.51 10.74 -17.76
CA GLY A 75 11.54 11.42 -19.06
C GLY A 75 10.89 12.81 -19.03
N GLN A 76 10.27 13.23 -20.14
CA GLN A 76 9.66 14.58 -20.25
C GLN A 76 8.38 14.78 -19.42
N GLY A 77 7.97 13.82 -18.58
CA GLY A 77 6.74 13.95 -17.79
C GLY A 77 5.48 13.94 -18.65
N TYR A 78 5.46 13.16 -19.73
CA TYR A 78 4.28 13.04 -20.61
C TYR A 78 3.10 12.42 -19.85
N GLU A 79 2.01 13.18 -19.74
CA GLU A 79 0.76 12.78 -19.10
C GLU A 79 -0.28 12.36 -20.13
N ILE A 80 -1.01 11.28 -19.82
CA ILE A 80 -2.21 10.86 -20.55
C ILE A 80 -3.32 10.70 -19.50
N PRO A 81 -4.32 11.59 -19.45
CA PRO A 81 -5.41 11.46 -18.49
C PRO A 81 -6.06 10.07 -18.54
N GLY A 82 -6.20 9.43 -17.37
CA GLY A 82 -6.77 8.08 -17.25
C GLY A 82 -5.88 6.91 -17.71
N LEU A 83 -4.67 7.17 -18.24
CA LEU A 83 -3.74 6.11 -18.67
C LEU A 83 -2.33 6.27 -18.07
N ARG A 84 -1.85 7.50 -17.95
CA ARG A 84 -0.54 7.86 -17.40
C ARG A 84 -0.64 9.21 -16.70
N GLU A 85 -1.10 9.20 -15.46
CA GLU A 85 -1.17 10.39 -14.64
C GLU A 85 0.18 10.69 -13.97
N ASN A 86 0.49 11.98 -13.82
CA ASN A 86 1.64 12.40 -13.04
C ASN A 86 1.29 12.40 -11.55
N LEU A 87 1.98 11.54 -10.82
CA LEU A 87 1.80 11.35 -9.39
C LEU A 87 2.88 12.06 -8.57
N TYR A 88 3.77 12.81 -9.22
CA TYR A 88 4.80 13.57 -8.54
C TYR A 88 4.18 14.65 -7.67
N GLY A 89 4.66 14.74 -6.43
CA GLY A 89 4.05 15.62 -5.42
C GLY A 89 2.71 15.10 -4.89
N LYS A 90 2.31 13.86 -5.21
CA LYS A 90 1.13 13.21 -4.62
C LYS A 90 1.53 12.01 -3.76
N PHE A 91 0.62 11.55 -2.93
CA PHE A 91 0.80 10.33 -2.14
C PHE A 91 -0.52 9.62 -1.86
N VAL A 92 -0.40 8.37 -1.39
CA VAL A 92 -1.51 7.53 -0.97
C VAL A 92 -1.24 6.90 0.38
N VAL A 93 -2.32 6.49 1.05
CA VAL A 93 -2.29 5.73 2.30
C VAL A 93 -2.79 4.32 1.99
N ASN A 94 -1.86 3.38 1.88
CA ASN A 94 -2.18 1.97 1.67
C ASN A 94 -2.41 1.28 3.02
N LEU A 95 -3.35 0.33 3.02
CA LEU A 95 -3.72 -0.52 4.14
C LEU A 95 -3.39 -1.97 3.79
N GLY A 96 -2.93 -2.73 4.78
CA GLY A 96 -2.61 -4.14 4.58
C GLY A 96 -2.84 -4.98 5.83
N VAL A 97 -3.28 -6.22 5.64
CA VAL A 97 -3.29 -7.27 6.67
C VAL A 97 -2.41 -8.40 6.18
N CYS A 98 -1.30 -8.60 6.88
CA CYS A 98 -0.37 -9.70 6.66
C CYS A 98 -0.67 -10.82 7.65
N ILE A 99 -0.77 -12.05 7.15
CA ILE A 99 -0.83 -13.26 7.95
C ILE A 99 0.57 -13.86 7.98
N GLU A 100 1.23 -13.80 9.13
CA GLU A 100 2.66 -14.12 9.25
C GLU A 100 3.00 -15.55 8.82
N SER A 101 2.11 -16.53 9.08
CA SER A 101 2.30 -17.92 8.63
C SER A 101 2.31 -18.03 7.11
N LEU A 102 1.40 -17.34 6.42
CA LEU A 102 1.37 -17.31 4.95
C LEU A 102 2.62 -16.62 4.39
N TYR A 103 3.01 -15.50 4.97
CA TYR A 103 4.22 -14.81 4.56
C TYR A 103 5.45 -15.71 4.68
N LYS A 104 5.65 -16.34 5.84
CA LYS A 104 6.79 -17.23 6.09
C LYS A 104 6.79 -18.43 5.15
N PHE A 105 5.62 -18.93 4.78
CA PHE A 105 5.51 -19.98 3.79
C PHE A 105 5.91 -19.50 2.38
N GLN A 106 5.47 -18.31 1.97
CA GLN A 106 5.80 -17.73 0.67
C GLN A 106 7.24 -17.19 0.59
N SER A 107 7.88 -16.93 1.73
CA SER A 107 9.22 -16.36 1.82
C SER A 107 10.01 -17.01 2.98
N PRO A 108 10.33 -18.31 2.88
CA PRO A 108 10.86 -19.11 3.99
C PRO A 108 12.25 -18.70 4.47
N THR A 109 13.00 -18.00 3.63
CA THR A 109 14.34 -17.49 3.95
C THR A 109 14.32 -16.09 4.58
N GLU A 110 13.16 -15.42 4.61
CA GLU A 110 13.05 -14.05 5.09
C GLU A 110 12.54 -13.99 6.53
N ASN A 111 13.37 -13.44 7.43
CA ASN A 111 12.96 -13.10 8.79
C ASN A 111 12.77 -11.58 8.94
N LYS A 112 11.58 -11.10 8.61
CA LYS A 112 11.25 -9.66 8.65
C LYS A 112 10.78 -9.22 10.03
N LYS A 113 11.40 -8.15 10.55
CA LYS A 113 10.89 -7.43 11.73
C LYS A 113 9.69 -6.54 11.42
N TYR A 114 9.64 -6.00 10.20
CA TYR A 114 8.60 -5.12 9.69
C TYR A 114 8.14 -5.57 8.31
N TYR A 115 6.84 -5.52 8.10
CA TYR A 115 6.14 -5.87 6.87
C TYR A 115 5.73 -4.61 6.14
N LYS A 116 5.92 -4.60 4.82
CA LYS A 116 5.41 -3.58 3.92
C LYS A 116 4.03 -3.99 3.41
N GLU A 117 3.31 -3.05 2.84
CA GLU A 117 1.97 -3.33 2.34
C GLU A 117 1.97 -4.39 1.22
N TYR A 118 3.02 -4.43 0.38
CA TYR A 118 3.17 -5.47 -0.64
C TYR A 118 3.49 -6.86 -0.07
N ASP A 119 3.84 -6.97 1.21
CA ASP A 119 4.01 -8.24 1.93
C ASP A 119 2.66 -8.79 2.46
N CYS A 120 1.58 -8.01 2.35
CA CYS A 120 0.27 -8.36 2.91
C CYS A 120 -0.58 -9.14 1.91
N GLN A 121 -1.32 -10.14 2.39
CA GLN A 121 -2.26 -10.91 1.58
C GLN A 121 -3.53 -10.10 1.28
N ILE A 122 -4.00 -9.33 2.25
CA ILE A 122 -5.17 -8.48 2.10
C ILE A 122 -4.69 -7.03 2.06
N ARG A 123 -5.08 -6.30 1.03
CA ARG A 123 -4.61 -4.95 0.73
C ARG A 123 -5.76 -4.08 0.28
N ASP A 124 -5.71 -2.82 0.66
CA ASP A 124 -6.62 -1.78 0.18
C ASP A 124 -5.94 -0.41 0.26
N ARG A 125 -6.62 0.64 -0.18
CA ARG A 125 -6.17 2.03 -0.07
C ARG A 125 -7.24 2.84 0.63
N LEU A 126 -6.83 3.62 1.63
CA LEU A 126 -7.75 4.46 2.38
C LEU A 126 -8.54 5.41 1.46
N GLY A 127 -7.87 5.98 0.45
CA GLY A 127 -8.52 6.86 -0.53
C GLY A 127 -9.64 6.17 -1.31
N THR A 128 -9.42 4.90 -1.70
CA THR A 128 -10.44 4.07 -2.36
C THR A 128 -11.61 3.77 -1.43
N LEU A 129 -11.33 3.41 -0.18
CA LEU A 129 -12.39 3.16 0.80
C LEU A 129 -13.21 4.41 1.14
N LEU A 130 -12.61 5.60 1.08
CA LEU A 130 -13.28 6.88 1.34
C LEU A 130 -14.14 7.34 0.15
N THR A 131 -13.63 7.19 -1.08
CA THR A 131 -14.19 7.85 -2.27
C THR A 131 -14.80 6.90 -3.29
N GLY A 132 -14.53 5.61 -3.18
CA GLY A 132 -14.86 4.60 -4.20
C GLY A 132 -13.94 4.63 -5.43
N GLN A 133 -12.91 5.47 -5.46
CA GLN A 133 -11.97 5.60 -6.58
C GLN A 133 -10.52 5.66 -6.10
N ASP A 134 -9.57 5.39 -6.98
CA ASP A 134 -8.15 5.49 -6.62
C ASP A 134 -7.74 6.95 -6.38
N TYR A 135 -7.74 7.36 -5.11
CA TYR A 135 -7.53 8.74 -4.71
C TYR A 135 -6.10 8.99 -4.18
N TRP A 136 -5.44 9.99 -4.79
CA TRP A 136 -4.10 10.46 -4.45
C TRP A 136 -4.16 11.88 -3.90
N TRP A 137 -3.73 12.08 -2.65
CA TRP A 137 -3.64 13.41 -2.05
C TRP A 137 -2.45 14.19 -2.62
N THR A 138 -2.66 15.47 -2.93
CA THR A 138 -1.61 16.38 -3.39
C THR A 138 -0.88 16.98 -2.20
N ILE A 139 0.45 16.87 -2.16
CA ILE A 139 1.30 17.46 -1.15
C ILE A 139 1.45 18.95 -1.45
N THR A 140 1.17 19.79 -0.47
CA THR A 140 1.30 21.25 -0.56
C THR A 140 2.27 21.76 0.51
N ASP A 141 2.45 23.09 0.63
CA ASP A 141 3.20 23.69 1.74
C ASP A 141 2.40 23.75 3.05
N ASP A 142 1.07 23.56 2.99
CA ASP A 142 0.16 23.46 4.14
C ASP A 142 -0.75 22.23 4.01
N ASN A 143 -0.35 21.15 4.68
CA ASN A 143 -1.05 19.87 4.63
C ASN A 143 -2.02 19.67 5.81
N ASN A 144 -2.31 20.69 6.62
CA ASN A 144 -3.11 20.52 7.84
C ASN A 144 -4.47 19.87 7.57
N LYS A 145 -5.19 20.34 6.54
CA LYS A 145 -6.51 19.79 6.17
C LYS A 145 -6.41 18.34 5.71
N ILE A 146 -5.43 18.03 4.86
CA ILE A 146 -5.18 16.67 4.36
C ILE A 146 -4.84 15.73 5.51
N THR A 147 -3.99 16.18 6.45
CA THR A 147 -3.64 15.41 7.64
C THR A 147 -4.86 15.09 8.49
N GLN A 148 -5.75 16.07 8.74
CA GLN A 148 -6.99 15.82 9.49
C GLN A 148 -7.91 14.85 8.76
N GLU A 149 -8.11 15.03 7.45
CA GLU A 149 -8.93 14.13 6.63
C GLU A 149 -8.42 12.68 6.69
N ILE A 150 -7.10 12.49 6.60
CA ILE A 150 -6.49 11.16 6.69
C ILE A 150 -6.66 10.58 8.09
N ILE A 151 -6.46 11.37 9.15
CA ILE A 151 -6.66 10.91 10.53
C ILE A 151 -8.11 10.48 10.74
N GLU A 152 -9.08 11.29 10.34
CA GLU A 152 -10.50 10.97 10.42
C GLU A 152 -10.83 9.71 9.62
N GLY A 153 -10.29 9.57 8.40
CA GLY A 153 -10.44 8.37 7.58
C GLY A 153 -9.82 7.13 8.22
N ILE A 154 -8.67 7.24 8.88
CA ILE A 154 -8.07 6.13 9.63
C ILE A 154 -8.98 5.72 10.78
N GLU A 155 -9.44 6.69 11.58
CA GLU A 155 -10.24 6.46 12.79
C GLU A 155 -11.61 5.85 12.46
N THR A 156 -12.24 6.28 11.37
CA THR A 156 -13.62 5.90 11.01
C THR A 156 -13.71 4.76 10.02
N ILE A 157 -12.78 4.68 9.05
CA ILE A 157 -12.81 3.71 7.95
C ILE A 157 -11.74 2.63 8.14
N ALA A 158 -10.47 3.00 8.28
CA ALA A 158 -9.39 2.01 8.34
C ALA A 158 -9.50 1.11 9.57
N PHE A 159 -9.81 1.66 10.75
CA PHE A 159 -9.98 0.83 11.95
C PHE A 159 -11.20 -0.08 11.89
N LYS A 160 -12.29 0.34 11.25
CA LYS A 160 -13.44 -0.53 10.99
C LYS A 160 -13.06 -1.67 10.05
N TRP A 161 -12.34 -1.36 8.97
CA TRP A 161 -11.82 -2.36 8.02
C TRP A 161 -10.90 -3.37 8.72
N PHE A 162 -9.96 -2.88 9.54
CA PHE A 162 -9.07 -3.71 10.33
C PHE A 162 -9.80 -4.60 11.34
N SER A 163 -10.82 -4.09 12.02
CA SER A 163 -11.59 -4.90 12.97
C SER A 163 -12.34 -6.06 12.30
N GLY A 164 -12.71 -5.91 11.02
CA GLY A 164 -13.26 -7.00 10.21
C GLY A 164 -12.23 -8.06 9.79
N LEU A 165 -10.94 -7.84 10.04
CA LEU A 165 -9.83 -8.68 9.58
C LEU A 165 -8.81 -8.98 10.68
N GLU A 166 -9.16 -8.72 11.94
CA GLU A 166 -8.21 -8.78 13.06
C GLU A 166 -7.94 -10.19 13.59
N THR A 167 -8.69 -11.20 13.13
CA THR A 167 -8.46 -12.62 13.42
C THR A 167 -8.58 -13.45 12.16
N LYS A 168 -8.02 -14.68 12.17
CA LYS A 168 -8.16 -15.62 11.05
C LYS A 168 -9.62 -15.97 10.79
N GLU A 169 -10.44 -16.16 11.83
CA GLU A 169 -11.87 -16.46 11.70
C GLU A 169 -12.60 -15.34 10.99
N LYS A 170 -12.33 -14.09 11.37
CA LYS A 170 -12.92 -12.92 10.72
C LYS A 170 -12.48 -12.81 9.26
N ILE A 171 -11.19 -13.01 8.98
CA ILE A 171 -10.65 -13.07 7.62
C ILE A 171 -11.39 -14.14 6.80
N ILE A 172 -11.54 -15.36 7.32
CA ILE A 172 -12.25 -16.45 6.63
C ILE A 172 -13.73 -16.08 6.40
N SER A 173 -14.41 -15.56 7.43
CA SER A 173 -15.84 -15.21 7.36
C SER A 173 -16.14 -14.08 6.36
N ASN A 174 -15.20 -13.15 6.21
CA ASN A 174 -15.26 -12.05 5.25
C ASN A 174 -14.61 -12.39 3.91
N ASN A 175 -14.32 -13.67 3.65
CA ASN A 175 -13.65 -14.15 2.46
C ASN A 175 -12.38 -13.36 2.08
N GLY A 176 -11.59 -12.95 3.07
CA GLY A 176 -10.29 -12.33 2.87
C GLY A 176 -10.34 -10.94 2.24
N HIS A 177 -11.51 -10.31 2.15
CA HIS A 177 -11.62 -8.97 1.58
C HIS A 177 -12.84 -8.21 2.12
N LEU A 178 -12.69 -6.90 2.28
CA LEU A 178 -13.77 -5.98 2.69
C LEU A 178 -13.51 -4.63 1.98
N PRO A 179 -14.55 -3.88 1.58
CA PRO A 179 -15.97 -4.26 1.55
C PRO A 179 -16.38 -5.09 0.32
N TYR A 180 -15.43 -5.42 -0.56
CA TYR A 180 -15.71 -6.06 -1.85
C TYR A 180 -15.65 -7.59 -1.77
N ASP A 181 -16.21 -8.23 -2.79
CA ASP A 181 -16.14 -9.69 -2.93
C ASP A 181 -14.71 -10.20 -3.01
N ALA A 182 -14.53 -11.44 -2.56
CA ALA A 182 -13.24 -12.11 -2.58
C ALA A 182 -12.68 -12.26 -3.99
N THR A 183 -11.48 -11.73 -4.18
CA THR A 183 -10.69 -12.01 -5.38
C THR A 183 -10.31 -13.51 -5.43
N PRO A 184 -10.03 -14.07 -6.61
CA PRO A 184 -9.50 -15.44 -6.70
C PRO A 184 -8.27 -15.66 -5.81
N ARG A 185 -7.37 -14.66 -5.73
CA ARG A 185 -6.20 -14.72 -4.84
C ARG A 185 -6.61 -14.83 -3.37
N ALA A 186 -7.59 -14.05 -2.91
CA ALA A 186 -8.11 -14.14 -1.55
C ALA A 186 -8.66 -15.53 -1.22
N LYS A 187 -9.32 -16.20 -2.18
CA LYS A 187 -9.81 -17.59 -1.99
C LYS A 187 -8.68 -18.59 -1.78
N LEU A 188 -7.58 -18.45 -2.51
CA LEU A 188 -6.38 -19.27 -2.29
C LEU A 188 -5.79 -18.99 -0.90
N ASP A 189 -5.64 -17.72 -0.53
CA ASP A 189 -5.08 -17.34 0.76
C ASP A 189 -5.94 -17.89 1.92
N ILE A 190 -7.27 -17.84 1.82
CA ILE A 190 -8.18 -18.48 2.79
C ILE A 190 -7.93 -19.98 2.88
N ALA A 191 -7.84 -20.67 1.74
CA ALA A 191 -7.59 -22.11 1.74
C ALA A 191 -6.27 -22.44 2.45
N LEU A 192 -5.24 -21.62 2.25
CA LEU A 192 -3.95 -21.76 2.92
C LEU A 192 -4.03 -21.43 4.42
N ILE A 193 -4.70 -20.34 4.82
CA ILE A 193 -4.93 -19.99 6.24
C ILE A 193 -5.57 -21.17 6.95
N VAL A 194 -6.65 -21.71 6.36
CA VAL A 194 -7.35 -22.87 6.92
C VAL A 194 -6.44 -24.09 6.92
N TRP A 195 -5.64 -24.32 5.88
CA TRP A 195 -4.74 -25.48 5.81
C TRP A 195 -3.67 -25.48 6.91
N PHE A 196 -3.16 -24.31 7.30
CA PHE A 196 -2.18 -24.20 8.40
C PHE A 196 -2.76 -24.62 9.75
N ASP A 197 -4.07 -24.50 9.96
CA ASP A 197 -4.74 -24.85 11.21
C ASP A 197 -5.44 -26.23 11.13
N ASP A 198 -6.03 -26.57 9.97
CA ASP A 198 -6.70 -27.82 9.65
C ASP A 198 -6.39 -28.23 8.20
N LYS A 199 -5.43 -29.16 8.05
CA LYS A 199 -4.98 -29.65 6.74
C LYS A 199 -6.09 -30.29 5.93
N ALA A 200 -7.03 -30.99 6.55
CA ALA A 200 -8.09 -31.70 5.82
C ALA A 200 -9.08 -30.70 5.22
N LYS A 201 -9.56 -29.77 6.05
CA LYS A 201 -10.49 -28.71 5.62
C LYS A 201 -9.82 -27.77 4.62
N GLY A 202 -8.59 -27.35 4.88
CA GLY A 202 -7.83 -26.48 3.98
C GLY A 202 -7.54 -27.13 2.63
N SER A 203 -7.18 -28.43 2.63
CA SER A 203 -6.98 -29.17 1.37
C SER A 203 -8.27 -29.25 0.55
N LYS A 204 -9.43 -29.39 1.19
CA LYS A 204 -10.72 -29.36 0.49
C LYS A 204 -10.95 -28.00 -0.19
N LEU A 205 -10.81 -26.90 0.55
CA LEU A 205 -10.96 -25.55 0.01
C LEU A 205 -9.95 -25.25 -1.12
N PHE A 206 -8.73 -25.77 -0.98
CA PHE A 206 -7.69 -25.62 -2.00
C PHE A 206 -8.09 -26.33 -3.30
N LYS A 207 -8.59 -27.57 -3.23
CA LYS A 207 -9.08 -28.32 -4.40
C LYS A 207 -10.26 -27.62 -5.05
N ASP A 208 -11.23 -27.19 -4.25
CA ASP A 208 -12.41 -26.46 -4.73
C ASP A 208 -11.98 -25.20 -5.50
N TYR A 209 -11.01 -24.46 -4.95
CA TYR A 209 -10.41 -23.32 -5.65
C TYR A 209 -9.71 -23.74 -6.96
N TYR A 210 -8.84 -24.75 -6.93
CA TYR A 210 -8.13 -25.23 -8.12
C TYR A 210 -9.09 -25.60 -9.26
N HIS A 211 -10.19 -26.31 -8.95
CA HIS A 211 -11.19 -26.68 -9.94
C HIS A 211 -11.99 -25.46 -10.47
N SER A 212 -12.17 -24.43 -9.65
CA SER A 212 -12.84 -23.18 -10.06
C SER A 212 -12.03 -22.31 -11.03
N ILE A 213 -10.70 -22.47 -11.09
CA ILE A 213 -9.83 -21.63 -11.95
C ILE A 213 -10.11 -21.93 -13.42
N GLN A 214 -10.47 -20.87 -14.16
CA GLN A 214 -10.64 -20.85 -15.60
C GLN A 214 -9.76 -19.77 -16.26
N PRO A 215 -9.27 -19.98 -17.49
CA PRO A 215 -9.37 -21.22 -18.27
C PRO A 215 -8.49 -22.33 -17.67
N ALA A 216 -8.79 -23.59 -18.05
CA ALA A 216 -8.05 -24.77 -17.59
C ALA A 216 -6.53 -24.71 -17.87
N LYS A 217 -6.11 -23.98 -18.90
CA LYS A 217 -4.70 -23.67 -19.18
C LYS A 217 -4.44 -22.20 -18.87
N SER A 218 -4.02 -21.91 -17.65
CA SER A 218 -3.57 -20.60 -17.22
C SER A 218 -2.33 -20.74 -16.33
N ALA A 219 -1.40 -19.77 -16.42
CA ALA A 219 -0.19 -19.75 -15.60
C ALA A 219 -0.53 -19.80 -14.09
N HIS A 220 -1.64 -19.18 -13.71
CA HIS A 220 -2.13 -19.23 -12.33
C HIS A 220 -2.56 -20.65 -11.90
N LYS A 221 -3.26 -21.40 -12.76
CA LYS A 221 -3.65 -22.78 -12.45
C LYS A 221 -2.43 -23.72 -12.35
N GLU A 222 -1.40 -23.48 -13.16
CA GLU A 222 -0.12 -24.20 -13.08
C GLU A 222 0.60 -23.88 -11.77
N TYR A 223 0.69 -22.60 -11.40
CA TYR A 223 1.21 -22.17 -10.10
C TYR A 223 0.49 -22.87 -8.93
N VAL A 224 -0.85 -22.90 -8.94
CA VAL A 224 -1.63 -23.57 -7.88
C VAL A 224 -1.40 -25.10 -7.88
N ARG A 225 -1.15 -25.72 -9.04
CA ARG A 225 -0.80 -27.14 -9.13
C ARG A 225 0.56 -27.44 -8.53
N ASP A 226 1.55 -26.61 -8.79
CA ASP A 226 2.89 -26.79 -8.23
C ASP A 226 2.89 -26.54 -6.73
N LEU A 227 2.14 -25.54 -6.27
CA LEU A 227 1.89 -25.30 -4.86
C LEU A 227 1.21 -26.51 -4.17
N ALA A 228 0.27 -27.18 -4.83
CA ALA A 228 -0.35 -28.39 -4.29
C ALA A 228 0.68 -29.52 -4.09
N LYS A 229 1.65 -29.68 -4.99
CA LYS A 229 2.73 -30.67 -4.82
C LYS A 229 3.59 -30.34 -3.60
N GLU A 230 3.94 -29.08 -3.41
CA GLU A 230 4.71 -28.62 -2.25
C GLU A 230 3.97 -28.88 -0.94
N LEU A 231 2.66 -28.62 -0.92
CA LEU A 231 1.78 -28.84 0.23
C LEU A 231 1.35 -30.31 0.39
N LYS A 232 1.70 -31.19 -0.56
CA LYS A 232 1.28 -32.59 -0.64
C LYS A 232 -0.25 -32.75 -0.66
N ILE A 233 -0.93 -31.89 -1.41
CA ILE A 233 -2.38 -31.92 -1.66
C ILE A 233 -2.63 -32.62 -3.00
N GLU A 234 -3.42 -33.69 -2.97
CA GLU A 234 -3.89 -34.37 -4.19
C GLU A 234 -5.03 -33.58 -4.85
N LEU A 235 -4.82 -33.15 -6.11
CA LEU A 235 -5.75 -32.33 -6.91
C LEU A 235 -6.62 -33.15 -7.86
#